data_AF-A0A9D5VQH2-F1
#
_entry.id   AF-A0A9D5VQH2-F1
#
_cell.length_a   1.000
_cell.length_b   1.000
_cell.length_c   1.000
_cell.angle_alpha   90.00
_cell.angle_beta   90.00
_cell.angle_gamma   90.00
#
_symmetry.space_group_name_H-M   'P 1'
#
loop_
_entity.id
_entity.type
_entity.pdbx_description
1 polymer ?
#
loop_
_entity_poly.entity_id
_entity_poly.type
_entity_poly.pdbx_seq_one_letter_code
_entity_poly.pdbx_strand_id
1 'polypeptide(L)' 'MYLLPGIRNTYQPKGERWELKVKLTHAHLSSIGGITPFGELAIYTKKRAINEYDIVNFLAHLLIRFNERPFIAWDG' A
#
# COMPACT_ATOMS: atom_id res chain seq x y z
N MET A 1 -17.41 -12.22 -11.71
CA MET A 1 -17.60 -11.52 -10.41
C MET A 1 -16.74 -12.26 -9.40
N TYR A 2 -15.60 -11.70 -9.00
CA TYR A 2 -14.63 -12.36 -8.11
C TYR A 2 -14.77 -11.85 -6.67
N LEU A 3 -14.69 -12.75 -5.69
CA LEU A 3 -14.84 -12.47 -4.26
C LEU A 3 -13.46 -12.12 -3.66
N LEU A 4 -13.38 -11.09 -2.79
CA LEU A 4 -12.14 -10.67 -2.11
C LEU A 4 -11.63 -11.78 -1.17
N PRO A 5 -10.39 -12.27 -1.32
CA PRO A 5 -9.86 -13.38 -0.52
C PRO A 5 -9.45 -13.00 0.92
N GLY A 6 -9.92 -11.88 1.47
CA GLY A 6 -9.32 -11.31 2.69
C GLY A 6 -10.16 -10.33 3.49
N ILE A 7 -11.46 -10.61 3.69
CA ILE A 7 -12.27 -9.83 4.64
C ILE A 7 -12.10 -10.42 6.03
N ARG A 8 -11.31 -9.76 6.87
CA ARG A 8 -10.83 -10.28 8.16
C ARG A 8 -11.79 -10.10 9.34
N ASN A 9 -12.89 -9.35 9.19
CA ASN A 9 -13.90 -9.25 10.25
C ASN A 9 -15.27 -8.85 9.69
N THR A 10 -16.11 -9.83 9.39
CA THR A 10 -17.55 -9.63 9.21
C THR A 10 -18.24 -10.10 10.48
N TYR A 11 -18.83 -9.17 11.24
CA TYR A 11 -19.73 -9.52 12.35
C TYR A 11 -20.88 -10.39 11.83
N GLN A 12 -21.12 -11.54 12.47
CA GLN A 12 -22.12 -12.51 12.04
C GLN A 12 -23.07 -12.88 13.20
N PRO A 13 -24.39 -12.67 13.03
CA PRO A 13 -25.40 -13.29 13.88
C PRO A 13 -25.47 -14.81 13.59
N LYS A 14 -25.45 -15.66 14.62
CA LYS A 14 -25.59 -17.11 14.46
C LYS A 14 -26.96 -17.45 13.85
N GLY A 15 -27.00 -18.17 12.73
CA GLY A 15 -28.21 -18.81 12.20
C GLY A 15 -28.62 -18.43 10.78
N GLU A 16 -27.98 -17.44 10.14
CA GLU A 16 -28.33 -17.01 8.78
C GLU A 16 -27.35 -17.51 7.71
N ARG A 17 -27.88 -17.79 6.50
CA ARG A 17 -27.11 -18.27 5.34
C ARG A 17 -26.13 -17.18 4.86
N TRP A 18 -24.92 -17.62 4.54
CA TRP A 18 -23.80 -16.80 4.08
C TRP A 18 -24.04 -16.21 2.69
N GLU A 19 -24.08 -14.88 2.58
CA GLU A 19 -23.90 -14.18 1.30
C GLU A 19 -22.78 -13.14 1.48
N LEU A 20 -21.73 -13.22 0.65
CA LEU A 20 -20.64 -12.25 0.69
C LEU A 20 -21.12 -10.90 0.14
N LYS A 21 -21.42 -9.95 1.02
CA LYS A 21 -21.99 -8.64 0.64
C LYS A 21 -20.97 -7.63 0.10
N VAL A 22 -19.68 -7.92 0.20
CA VAL A 22 -18.62 -6.97 -0.18
C VAL A 22 -18.13 -7.30 -1.58
N LYS A 23 -18.44 -6.41 -2.52
CA LYS A 23 -17.90 -6.47 -3.88
C LYS A 23 -16.39 -6.19 -3.84
N LEU A 24 -15.63 -6.88 -4.67
CA LEU A 24 -14.23 -6.54 -4.93
C LEU A 24 -14.16 -5.18 -5.59
N THR A 25 -14.09 -4.13 -4.78
CA THR A 25 -13.79 -2.78 -5.25
C THR A 25 -12.29 -2.76 -5.53
N HIS A 26 -11.87 -2.35 -6.72
CA HIS A 26 -10.46 -2.02 -7.05
C HIS A 26 -9.93 -0.80 -6.23
N ALA A 27 -10.51 -0.55 -5.06
CA ALA A 27 -10.06 0.43 -4.09
C ALA A 27 -8.92 -0.19 -3.28
N HIS A 28 -7.75 -0.29 -3.88
CA HIS A 28 -6.51 -0.61 -3.17
C HIS A 28 -5.75 0.66 -2.86
N LEU A 29 -5.17 0.71 -1.65
CA LEU A 29 -4.15 1.69 -1.31
C LEU A 29 -2.79 1.07 -1.61
N SER A 30 -1.99 1.73 -2.42
CA SER A 30 -0.59 1.38 -2.63
C SER A 30 0.29 2.36 -1.89
N SER A 31 1.30 1.86 -1.17
CA SER A 31 2.24 2.70 -0.44
C SER A 31 3.68 2.31 -0.80
N ILE A 32 4.53 3.32 -0.95
CA ILE A 32 5.99 3.20 -1.00
C ILE A 32 6.55 3.96 0.19
N GLY A 33 7.59 3.44 0.81
CA GLY A 33 8.22 4.09 1.94
C GLY A 33 9.69 3.73 2.08
N GLY A 34 10.38 4.52 2.87
CA GLY A 34 11.78 4.33 3.24
C GLY A 34 12.02 4.81 4.66
N ILE A 35 13.01 4.21 5.33
CA ILE A 35 13.42 4.58 6.68
C ILE A 35 14.92 4.88 6.69
N THR A 36 15.33 5.96 7.36
CA THR A 36 16.76 6.23 7.59
C THR A 36 17.27 5.42 8.77
N PRO A 37 18.59 5.15 8.86
CA PRO A 37 19.19 4.50 10.05
C PRO A 37 18.89 5.24 11.37
N PHE A 38 18.62 6.54 11.30
CA PHE A 38 18.28 7.39 12.44
C PHE A 38 16.78 7.36 12.79
N GLY A 39 15.97 6.59 12.06
CA GLY A 39 14.55 6.37 12.34
C GLY A 39 13.61 7.38 11.66
N GLU A 40 14.08 8.18 10.71
CA GLU A 40 13.20 9.08 9.95
C GLU A 40 12.43 8.27 8.89
N LEU A 41 11.11 8.44 8.86
CA LEU A 41 10.21 7.69 7.99
C LEU A 41 9.65 8.59 6.89
N ALA A 42 9.82 8.16 5.64
CA ALA A 42 9.19 8.76 4.47
C ALA A 42 8.19 7.79 3.88
N ILE A 43 6.92 8.18 3.77
CA ILE A 43 5.85 7.35 3.21
C ILE A 43 5.08 8.15 2.16
N TYR A 44 4.75 7.48 1.06
CA TYR A 44 3.86 7.98 0.04
C TYR A 44 2.78 6.95 -0.30
N THR A 45 1.53 7.34 -0.13
CA THR A 45 0.37 6.47 -0.33
C THR A 45 -0.53 7.02 -1.44
N LYS A 46 -1.02 6.12 -2.29
CA LYS A 46 -1.92 6.39 -3.41
C LYS A 46 -3.16 5.53 -3.33
N LYS A 47 -4.30 6.09 -3.77
CA LYS A 47 -5.56 5.37 -3.98
C LYS A 47 -5.60 4.56 -5.29
N ARG A 48 -4.44 4.38 -5.92
CA ARG A 48 -4.22 3.63 -7.15
C ARG A 48 -2.90 2.90 -7.06
N ALA A 49 -2.67 1.96 -7.96
CA ALA A 49 -1.37 1.31 -8.10
C ALA A 49 -0.27 2.38 -8.29
N ILE A 50 0.85 2.20 -7.59
CA ILE A 50 2.07 2.99 -7.78
C ILE A 50 2.64 2.63 -9.14
N ASN A 51 2.97 3.66 -9.93
CA ASN A 51 3.59 3.49 -11.23
C ASN A 51 5.05 4.00 -11.20
N GLU A 52 5.75 3.81 -12.30
CA GLU A 52 7.15 4.22 -12.49
C GLU A 52 7.38 5.70 -12.18
N TYR A 53 6.44 6.59 -12.55
CA TYR A 53 6.54 8.02 -12.26
C TYR A 53 6.43 8.32 -10.75
N ASP A 54 5.56 7.63 -10.03
CA ASP A 54 5.47 7.77 -8.58
C ASP A 54 6.77 7.34 -7.89
N ILE A 55 7.38 6.26 -8.37
CA ILE A 55 8.65 5.74 -7.85
C ILE A 55 9.77 6.77 -8.07
N VAL A 56 9.93 7.26 -9.30
CA VAL A 56 10.97 8.26 -9.63
C VAL A 56 10.80 9.53 -8.80
N ASN A 57 9.56 10.03 -8.68
CA ASN A 57 9.28 11.23 -7.89
C ASN A 57 9.56 11.00 -6.39
N PHE A 58 9.18 9.84 -5.86
CA PHE A 58 9.48 9.50 -4.47
C PHE A 58 10.98 9.45 -4.21
N LEU A 59 11.76 8.79 -5.07
CA LEU A 59 13.21 8.72 -4.94
C LEU A 59 13.88 10.11 -5.08
N ALA A 60 13.42 10.95 -6.01
CA ALA A 60 13.89 12.31 -6.15
C ALA A 60 13.63 13.14 -4.88
N HIS A 61 12.45 12.98 -4.27
CA HIS A 61 12.14 13.62 -2.98
C HIS A 61 13.07 13.14 -1.86
N LEU A 62 13.39 11.85 -1.78
CA LEU A 62 14.33 11.33 -0.79
C LEU A 62 15.73 11.92 -0.97
N LEU A 63 16.22 11.99 -2.22
CA LEU A 63 17.52 12.58 -2.53
C LEU A 63 17.61 14.04 -2.09
N ILE A 64 16.57 14.84 -2.33
CA ILE A 64 16.52 16.24 -1.91
C ILE A 64 16.43 16.35 -0.38
N ARG A 65 15.61 15.50 0.27
CA ARG A 65 15.31 15.60 1.70
C ARG A 65 16.47 15.19 2.59
N PHE A 66 17.19 14.14 2.22
CA PHE A 66 18.25 13.53 3.02
C PHE A 66 19.64 13.81 2.48
N ASN A 67 19.76 14.30 1.23
CA ASN A 67 21.04 14.61 0.58
C ASN A 67 22.03 13.43 0.58
N GLU A 68 21.51 12.21 0.64
CA GLU A 68 22.24 10.95 0.67
C GLU A 68 21.69 10.00 -0.41
N ARG A 69 22.52 9.07 -0.88
CA ARG A 69 22.08 8.07 -1.86
C ARG A 69 21.25 6.99 -1.13
N PRO A 70 19.97 6.78 -1.48
CA PRO A 70 19.15 5.78 -0.83
C PRO A 70 19.63 4.36 -1.18
N PHE A 71 19.66 3.49 -0.18
CA PHE A 71 19.74 2.05 -0.41
C PHE A 71 18.34 1.53 -0.77
N ILE A 72 18.19 0.89 -1.93
CA ILE A 72 16.91 0.41 -2.43
C ILE A 72 16.88 -1.12 -2.31
N ALA A 73 15.99 -1.63 -1.46
CA ALA A 73 15.60 -3.03 -1.45
C ALA A 73 14.27 -3.16 -2.20
N TRP A 74 14.22 -4.03 -3.21
CA TRP A 74 13.03 -4.29 -4.01
C TRP A 74 12.79 -5.81 -4.08
N ASP A 75 11.56 -6.23 -3.84
CA ASP A 75 11.10 -7.60 -4.06
C ASP A 75 10.46 -7.64 -5.45
N GLY A 76 11.01 -8.49 -6.33
CA GLY A 76 10.78 -8.50 -7.78
C GLY A 76 9.33 -8.56 -8.22
#